data_AF-A0A821G666-F1
#
_entry.id   AF-A0A821G666-F1
#
_cell.length_a   1.000
_cell.length_b   1.000
_cell.length_c   1.000
_cell.angle_alpha   90.00
_cell.angle_beta   90.00
_cell.angle_gamma   90.00
#
_symmetry.space_group_name_H-M   'P 1'
#
loop_
_entity.id
_entity.type
_entity.pdbx_description
1 polymer ?
#
loop_
_entity_poly.entity_id
_entity_poly.type
_entity_poly.pdbx_seq_one_letter_code
_entity_poly.pdbx_strand_id
1 'polypeptide(L)'
;MDTQCIHHDENGISNDDAYLWFTGVVPPIYLSNGEKPSLNPTRQALEQILTNLNKATQPTLTYASGLAAVSSVCLTLLKKGDHAIIVDDAYSGTTNLFKACLNRFSIESSFVNLSLSFSAVTEHLRPSTRIVWLESPSNPSLRLVDIDAISTLVHSYDSSIVVVVDNTFASPLNQSPLLLGADICHASLTKYINGHTDVIGGCLSMSRRDLYEKFLSSQSLFQMNLSPFDCYLVRRGLTTLALRMRQHMKNAYHVAQFLERHPAIERVFYPALPSHPQHEIYKKQGGASGMCSYVLVKDADVKQFLMALKLCTVAVSLGGCETLLESPALMTHRSTLYANETNEQMSENLIRMSVGIESVRDIINDLDRALYKSINQEQTNNTGMDNDDWEIIEEAKRISRRLHQPRLQEVASVILTKSGQMYSGIHFESSQSFATVCGEVSAISTMVNDGHRDLAVIVALRGFDDDKNRFEIMNPCGRCRELIGDFNPDAQVIVGTIEKPYRMAIKDLMPLKSCSTINAAD
;
A
#
# COMPACT_ATOMS: atom_id res chain seq x y z
N MET A 1 8.67 21.94 11.23
CA MET A 1 8.84 20.47 11.12
C MET A 1 9.64 20.11 9.88
N ASP A 2 9.30 20.61 8.68
CA ASP A 2 10.08 20.37 7.45
C ASP A 2 11.59 20.62 7.60
N THR A 3 11.96 21.79 8.14
CA THR A 3 13.37 22.13 8.39
C THR A 3 14.01 21.17 9.42
N GLN A 4 13.25 20.74 10.42
CA GLN A 4 13.71 19.82 11.47
C GLN A 4 13.93 18.38 10.93
N CYS A 5 13.30 18.00 9.82
CA CYS A 5 13.58 16.73 9.13
C CYS A 5 15.00 16.71 8.50
N ILE A 6 15.57 17.88 8.22
CA ILE A 6 16.86 18.03 7.51
C ILE A 6 17.96 18.49 8.47
N HIS A 7 17.64 19.43 9.37
CA HIS A 7 18.59 20.04 10.29
C HIS A 7 18.25 19.72 11.74
N HIS A 8 19.27 19.34 12.51
CA HIS A 8 19.14 18.97 13.92
C HIS A 8 18.97 20.20 14.84
N ASP A 9 19.54 21.35 14.45
CA ASP A 9 19.50 22.59 15.24
C ASP A 9 18.44 23.56 14.71
N GLU A 10 17.68 24.18 15.62
CA GLU A 10 16.73 25.25 15.28
C GLU A 10 17.40 26.48 14.65
N ASN A 11 18.72 26.62 14.81
CA ASN A 11 19.51 27.73 14.28
C ASN A 11 20.23 27.46 12.96
N GLY A 12 20.12 26.25 12.38
CA GLY A 12 20.83 25.87 11.17
C GLY A 12 22.35 25.85 11.37
N ILE A 13 22.92 24.66 11.58
CA ILE A 13 24.37 24.45 11.75
C ILE A 13 24.94 25.36 12.87
N SER A 14 24.80 24.93 14.12
CA SER A 14 25.63 25.49 15.19
C SER A 14 27.11 25.34 14.80
N ASN A 15 27.80 26.47 14.60
CA ASN A 15 29.23 26.53 14.32
C ASN A 15 30.10 26.35 15.58
N ASP A 16 29.50 26.02 16.74
CA ASP A 16 30.21 26.05 18.03
C ASP A 16 31.00 24.77 18.34
N ASP A 17 30.89 23.71 17.52
CA ASP A 17 31.78 22.55 17.61
C ASP A 17 33.02 22.73 16.72
N ALA A 18 34.06 23.30 17.31
CA ALA A 18 35.36 23.61 16.71
C ALA A 18 36.12 22.41 16.08
N TYR A 19 35.54 21.21 16.04
CA TYR A 19 36.11 20.00 15.41
C TYR A 19 35.58 19.72 13.99
N LEU A 20 34.61 20.49 13.48
CA LEU A 20 33.96 20.25 12.20
C LEU A 20 34.36 21.24 11.09
N TRP A 21 35.64 21.65 11.01
CA TRP A 21 36.14 22.51 9.91
C TRP A 21 36.14 21.83 8.53
N PHE A 22 35.73 20.57 8.44
CA PHE A 22 35.40 19.87 7.21
C PHE A 22 33.98 19.30 7.27
N THR A 23 32.95 20.16 7.26
CA THR A 23 31.57 19.70 7.08
C THR A 23 31.39 19.24 5.63
N GLY A 24 31.66 17.96 5.36
CA GLY A 24 31.12 17.30 4.18
C GLY A 24 29.59 17.46 4.17
N VAL A 25 29.00 17.65 2.99
CA VAL A 25 27.52 17.73 2.80
C VAL A 25 26.82 16.48 3.35
N VAL A 26 27.54 15.35 3.40
CA VAL A 26 27.13 14.11 4.04
C VAL A 26 27.90 13.98 5.36
N PRO A 27 27.22 13.90 6.53
CA PRO A 27 27.91 13.74 7.80
C PRO A 27 28.63 12.38 7.83
N PRO A 28 29.85 12.30 8.43
CA PRO A 28 30.57 11.05 8.54
C PRO A 28 29.76 9.98 9.29
N ILE A 29 29.95 8.72 8.89
CA ILE A 29 29.37 7.56 9.58
C ILE A 29 30.42 7.05 10.58
N TYR A 30 30.10 7.16 11.87
CA TYR A 30 30.89 6.55 12.92
C TYR A 30 30.37 5.13 13.17
N LEU A 31 31.12 4.11 12.75
CA LEU A 31 30.73 2.71 12.89
C LEU A 31 31.09 2.10 14.26
N SER A 32 32.07 2.68 14.95
CA SER A 32 32.44 2.27 16.31
C SER A 32 31.66 3.07 17.37
N ASN A 33 31.49 2.47 18.54
CA ASN A 33 31.00 3.19 19.71
C ASN A 33 32.15 3.97 20.36
N GLY A 34 31.80 5.04 21.10
CA GLY A 34 32.73 5.70 22.01
C GLY A 34 32.99 4.88 23.28
N GLU A 35 33.40 5.54 24.36
CA GLU A 35 33.74 4.87 25.64
C GLU A 35 32.61 4.00 26.22
N LYS A 36 31.35 4.26 25.86
CA LYS A 36 30.21 3.40 26.21
C LYS A 36 29.58 2.82 24.93
N PRO A 37 29.20 1.54 24.91
CA PRO A 37 28.47 0.95 23.79
C PRO A 37 27.15 1.68 23.44
N SER A 38 26.54 2.35 24.41
CA SER A 38 25.36 3.21 24.26
C SER A 38 25.66 4.60 23.67
N LEU A 39 26.92 4.99 23.48
CA LEU A 39 27.31 6.27 22.89
C LEU A 39 27.90 6.08 21.48
N ASN A 40 27.14 6.47 20.47
CA ASN A 40 27.59 6.52 19.08
C ASN A 40 27.14 7.85 18.44
N PRO A 41 28.05 8.65 17.85
CA PRO A 41 27.68 9.96 17.29
C PRO A 41 26.62 9.89 16.18
N THR A 42 26.66 8.86 15.34
CA THR A 42 25.67 8.67 14.26
C THR A 42 24.27 8.46 14.84
N ARG A 43 24.18 7.64 15.89
CA ARG A 43 22.95 7.36 16.62
C ARG A 43 22.45 8.60 17.38
N GLN A 44 23.32 9.28 18.12
CA GLN A 44 22.95 10.50 18.87
C GLN A 44 22.38 11.59 17.97
N ALA A 45 22.96 11.77 16.78
CA ALA A 45 22.42 12.70 15.80
C ALA A 45 21.00 12.30 15.38
N LEU A 46 20.76 11.03 15.02
CA LEU A 46 19.42 10.54 14.68
C LEU A 46 18.44 10.76 15.85
N GLU A 47 18.84 10.37 17.05
CA GLU A 47 18.07 10.52 18.28
C GLU A 47 17.66 11.97 18.52
N GLN A 48 18.55 12.93 18.28
CA GLN A 48 18.23 14.36 18.39
C GLN A 48 17.17 14.81 17.37
N ILE A 49 17.22 14.35 16.11
CA ILE A 49 16.14 14.67 15.14
C ILE A 49 14.80 14.13 15.65
N LEU A 50 14.79 12.86 16.06
CA LEU A 50 13.57 12.21 16.50
C LEU A 50 12.99 12.89 17.74
N THR A 51 13.83 13.39 18.65
CA THR A 51 13.41 14.20 19.79
C THR A 51 12.61 15.42 19.33
N ASN A 52 13.18 16.19 18.40
CA ASN A 52 12.56 17.41 17.89
C ASN A 52 11.27 17.14 17.09
N LEU A 53 11.25 16.05 16.31
CA LEU A 53 10.09 15.64 15.53
C LEU A 53 8.94 15.17 16.43
N ASN A 54 9.23 14.37 17.45
CA ASN A 54 8.23 13.85 18.39
C ASN A 54 7.84 14.85 19.50
N LYS A 55 8.43 16.05 19.51
CA LYS A 55 8.20 17.08 20.55
C LYS A 55 8.54 16.59 21.96
N ALA A 56 9.56 15.74 22.04
CA ALA A 56 10.12 15.26 23.29
C ALA A 56 11.10 16.26 23.88
N THR A 57 11.23 16.28 25.21
CA THR A 57 12.24 17.10 25.91
C THR A 57 13.48 16.31 26.31
N GLN A 58 13.40 14.98 26.35
CA GLN A 58 14.54 14.10 26.57
C GLN A 58 15.02 13.50 25.25
N PRO A 59 16.33 13.18 25.11
CA PRO A 59 16.83 12.48 23.95
C PRO A 59 16.03 11.20 23.66
N THR A 60 15.57 11.06 22.43
CA THR A 60 14.92 9.84 21.95
C THR A 60 15.92 8.69 22.02
N LEU A 61 15.45 7.49 22.32
CA LEU A 61 16.30 6.29 22.31
C LEU A 61 15.92 5.42 21.12
N THR A 62 16.93 4.96 20.38
CA THR A 62 16.74 4.09 19.20
C THR A 62 17.10 2.64 19.47
N TYR A 63 16.36 1.74 18.82
CA TYR A 63 16.38 0.30 19.05
C TYR A 63 16.48 -0.47 17.74
N ALA A 64 17.04 -1.68 17.80
CA ALA A 64 17.25 -2.55 16.65
C ALA A 64 15.97 -2.93 15.87
N SER A 65 14.80 -2.79 16.48
CA SER A 65 13.50 -2.94 15.81
C SER A 65 12.38 -2.26 16.62
N GLY A 66 11.21 -2.09 16.00
CA GLY A 66 10.01 -1.63 16.71
C GLY A 66 9.67 -2.55 17.90
N LEU A 67 9.78 -3.87 17.72
CA LEU A 67 9.56 -4.87 18.77
C LEU A 67 10.64 -4.85 19.85
N ALA A 68 11.89 -4.51 19.51
CA ALA A 68 12.95 -4.30 20.51
C ALA A 68 12.63 -3.11 21.42
N ALA A 69 12.09 -2.02 20.86
CA ALA A 69 11.62 -0.87 21.64
C ALA A 69 10.46 -1.26 22.57
N VAL A 70 9.44 -1.98 22.06
CA VAL A 70 8.33 -2.51 22.87
C VAL A 70 8.86 -3.42 23.98
N SER A 71 9.81 -4.30 23.67
CA SER A 71 10.43 -5.20 24.65
C SER A 71 11.18 -4.41 25.73
N SER A 72 11.88 -3.34 25.36
CA SER A 72 12.54 -2.45 26.32
C SER A 72 11.53 -1.80 27.26
N VAL A 73 10.36 -1.38 26.77
CA VAL A 73 9.28 -0.85 27.63
C VAL A 73 8.87 -1.88 28.66
N CYS A 74 8.57 -3.10 28.22
CA CYS A 74 8.13 -4.17 29.11
C CYS A 74 9.20 -4.54 30.15
N LEU A 75 10.44 -4.78 29.71
CA LEU A 75 11.53 -5.20 30.59
C LEU A 75 12.01 -4.11 31.55
N THR A 76 11.79 -2.84 31.23
CA THR A 76 12.20 -1.70 32.07
C THR A 76 11.15 -1.33 33.11
N LEU A 77 9.87 -1.43 32.74
CA LEU A 77 8.77 -0.90 33.56
C LEU A 77 8.00 -1.96 34.33
N LEU A 78 8.02 -3.22 33.88
CA LEU A 78 7.22 -4.29 34.45
C LEU A 78 8.07 -5.28 35.24
N LYS A 79 7.49 -5.79 36.31
CA LYS A 79 8.00 -6.92 37.10
C LYS A 79 6.88 -7.91 37.41
N LYS A 80 7.25 -9.06 37.96
CA LYS A 80 6.32 -10.07 38.45
C LYS A 80 5.19 -9.45 39.30
N GLY A 81 3.95 -9.77 38.94
CA GLY A 81 2.74 -9.30 39.61
C GLY A 81 2.18 -7.97 39.07
N ASP A 82 2.88 -7.29 38.18
CA ASP A 82 2.35 -6.10 37.51
C ASP A 82 1.33 -6.47 36.43
N HIS A 83 0.52 -5.47 36.07
CA HIS A 83 -0.53 -5.56 35.08
C HIS A 83 -0.37 -4.48 33.99
N ALA A 84 -0.69 -4.84 32.74
CA ALA A 84 -0.74 -3.91 31.61
C ALA A 84 -2.11 -3.94 30.93
N ILE A 85 -2.60 -2.78 30.51
CA ILE A 85 -3.78 -2.65 29.66
C ILE A 85 -3.30 -2.35 28.24
N ILE A 86 -3.78 -3.10 27.25
CA ILE A 86 -3.38 -2.95 25.85
C ILE A 86 -4.65 -2.81 25.00
N VAL A 87 -4.65 -1.92 24.02
CA VAL A 87 -5.74 -1.86 23.04
C VAL A 87 -5.84 -3.18 22.27
N ASP A 88 -7.05 -3.70 22.06
CA ASP A 88 -7.30 -5.04 21.53
C ASP A 88 -6.89 -5.25 20.06
N ASP A 89 -6.69 -4.17 19.31
CA ASP A 89 -6.16 -4.16 17.95
C ASP A 89 -4.75 -3.55 17.82
N ALA A 90 -3.97 -3.60 18.90
CA ALA A 90 -2.54 -3.33 18.80
C ALA A 90 -1.86 -4.31 17.85
N TYR A 91 -0.75 -3.88 17.24
CA TYR A 91 0.07 -4.68 16.35
C TYR A 91 0.30 -6.10 16.91
N SER A 92 0.13 -7.11 16.06
CA SER A 92 0.16 -8.52 16.48
C SER A 92 1.43 -8.93 17.20
N GLY A 93 2.58 -8.34 16.84
CA GLY A 93 3.84 -8.55 17.56
C GLY A 93 3.80 -8.05 19.01
N THR A 94 3.19 -6.89 19.24
CA THR A 94 2.95 -6.33 20.59
C THR A 94 2.02 -7.23 21.38
N THR A 95 0.87 -7.58 20.79
CA THR A 95 -0.11 -8.48 21.42
C THR A 95 0.50 -9.84 21.79
N ASN A 96 1.30 -10.43 20.90
CA ASN A 96 1.98 -11.70 21.16
C ASN A 96 3.04 -11.57 22.25
N LEU A 97 3.76 -10.46 22.32
CA LEU A 97 4.73 -10.21 23.39
C LEU A 97 4.04 -10.22 24.77
N PHE A 98 2.93 -9.50 24.91
CA PHE A 98 2.16 -9.48 26.16
C PHE A 98 1.53 -10.84 26.48
N LYS A 99 0.83 -11.48 25.52
CA LYS A 99 0.11 -12.74 25.75
C LYS A 99 1.03 -13.95 25.94
N ALA A 100 2.05 -14.11 25.10
CA ALA A 100 2.84 -15.34 25.07
C ALA A 100 4.14 -15.24 25.88
N CYS A 101 4.78 -14.07 25.88
CA CYS A 101 6.06 -13.88 26.56
C CYS A 101 5.89 -13.43 28.01
N LEU A 102 5.20 -12.31 28.25
CA LEU A 102 5.14 -11.69 29.57
C LEU A 102 4.31 -12.49 30.58
N ASN A 103 3.27 -13.20 30.14
CA ASN A 103 2.53 -14.12 31.01
C ASN A 103 3.43 -15.19 31.66
N ARG A 104 4.49 -15.64 30.97
CA ARG A 104 5.47 -16.60 31.55
C ARG A 104 6.28 -16.00 32.70
N PHE A 105 6.39 -14.67 32.76
CA PHE A 105 7.04 -13.92 33.84
C PHE A 105 6.04 -13.46 34.91
N SER A 106 4.81 -13.98 34.89
CA SER A 106 3.73 -13.61 35.81
C SER A 106 3.42 -12.11 35.78
N ILE A 107 3.47 -11.52 34.59
CA ILE A 107 2.96 -10.18 34.29
C ILE A 107 1.63 -10.39 33.57
N GLU A 108 0.55 -9.83 34.12
CA GLU A 108 -0.78 -9.98 33.55
C GLU A 108 -1.08 -8.89 32.51
N SER A 109 -1.96 -9.20 31.56
CA SER A 109 -2.41 -8.23 30.56
C SER A 109 -3.92 -8.31 30.33
N SER A 110 -4.56 -7.15 30.25
CA SER A 110 -5.95 -7.00 29.80
C SER A 110 -5.98 -6.34 28.42
N PHE A 111 -6.78 -6.87 27.51
CA PHE A 111 -6.96 -6.34 26.16
C PHE A 111 -8.32 -5.65 26.08
N VAL A 112 -8.33 -4.35 25.74
CA VAL A 112 -9.54 -3.50 25.81
C VAL A 112 -9.91 -2.94 24.46
N ASN A 113 -11.21 -2.97 24.15
CA ASN A 113 -11.75 -2.36 22.95
C ASN A 113 -12.11 -0.89 23.22
N LEU A 114 -11.48 0.02 22.51
CA LEU A 114 -11.64 1.48 22.70
C LEU A 114 -12.38 2.15 21.53
N SER A 115 -13.11 1.37 20.72
CA SER A 115 -13.76 1.88 19.52
C SER A 115 -14.89 2.89 19.79
N LEU A 116 -15.63 2.73 20.90
CA LEU A 116 -16.82 3.51 21.21
C LEU A 116 -16.81 4.18 22.60
N SER A 117 -16.02 3.68 23.55
CA SER A 117 -15.97 4.22 24.91
C SER A 117 -14.61 3.99 25.56
N PHE A 118 -14.09 5.00 26.26
CA PHE A 118 -12.88 4.89 27.08
C PHE A 118 -13.16 4.28 28.47
N SER A 119 -14.43 4.03 28.82
CA SER A 119 -14.83 3.40 30.10
C SER A 119 -14.19 2.03 30.31
N ALA A 120 -13.94 1.29 29.22
CA ALA A 120 -13.27 0.00 29.26
C ALA A 120 -11.87 0.06 29.90
N VAL A 121 -11.15 1.19 29.76
CA VAL A 121 -9.88 1.40 30.47
C VAL A 121 -10.11 1.41 31.97
N THR A 122 -11.12 2.17 32.44
CA THR A 122 -11.42 2.33 33.87
C THR A 122 -11.79 0.99 34.51
N GLU A 123 -12.59 0.18 33.81
CA GLU A 123 -13.03 -1.14 34.28
C GLU A 123 -11.87 -2.13 34.47
N HIS A 124 -10.76 -1.94 33.76
CA HIS A 124 -9.59 -2.81 33.81
C HIS A 124 -8.43 -2.22 34.62
N LEU A 125 -8.55 -0.98 35.12
CA LEU A 125 -7.56 -0.41 36.02
C LEU A 125 -7.53 -1.18 37.35
N ARG A 126 -6.32 -1.49 37.78
CA ARG A 126 -6.01 -2.24 39.01
C ARG A 126 -4.87 -1.57 39.75
N PRO A 127 -4.73 -1.75 41.08
CA PRO A 127 -3.56 -1.24 41.83
C PRO A 127 -2.20 -1.73 41.31
N SER A 128 -2.17 -2.89 40.64
CA SER A 128 -0.97 -3.45 39.99
C SER A 128 -0.74 -2.94 38.56
N THR A 129 -1.62 -2.09 38.02
CA THR A 129 -1.48 -1.58 36.65
C THR A 129 -0.30 -0.63 36.57
N ARG A 130 0.57 -0.81 35.57
CA ARG A 130 1.77 0.03 35.36
C ARG A 130 1.84 0.63 33.97
N ILE A 131 1.20 -0.01 32.99
CA ILE A 131 1.24 0.42 31.59
C ILE A 131 -0.18 0.43 31.03
N VAL A 132 -0.49 1.49 30.28
CA VAL A 132 -1.59 1.52 29.30
C VAL A 132 -0.97 1.72 27.92
N TRP A 133 -1.08 0.71 27.06
CA TRP A 133 -0.53 0.71 25.71
C TRP A 133 -1.63 0.96 24.68
N LEU A 134 -1.48 2.05 23.94
CA LEU A 134 -2.39 2.50 22.90
C LEU A 134 -1.71 2.44 21.52
N GLU A 135 -2.51 2.35 20.48
CA GLU A 135 -2.08 2.47 19.08
C GLU A 135 -3.16 3.27 18.35
N SER A 136 -2.78 4.36 17.67
CA SER A 136 -3.75 5.24 16.99
C SER A 136 -3.10 5.97 15.82
N PRO A 137 -3.51 5.70 14.57
CA PRO A 137 -4.48 4.67 14.17
C PRO A 137 -3.95 3.25 14.38
N SER A 138 -4.86 2.31 14.62
CA SER A 138 -4.53 0.90 14.82
C SER A 138 -4.35 0.10 13.52
N ASN A 139 -3.57 -0.98 13.61
CA ASN A 139 -3.35 -1.93 12.52
C ASN A 139 -4.22 -3.19 12.66
N PRO A 140 -5.07 -3.56 11.67
CA PRO A 140 -5.25 -2.95 10.35
C PRO A 140 -6.49 -2.04 10.23
N SER A 141 -7.32 -1.92 11.25
CA SER A 141 -8.66 -1.30 11.17
C SER A 141 -8.67 0.24 11.16
N LEU A 142 -7.52 0.88 11.38
CA LEU A 142 -7.36 2.33 11.44
C LEU A 142 -8.26 3.03 12.46
N ARG A 143 -8.59 2.32 13.55
CA ARG A 143 -9.33 2.91 14.67
C ARG A 143 -8.46 3.94 15.36
N LEU A 144 -9.07 5.05 15.71
CA LEU A 144 -8.47 6.09 16.53
C LEU A 144 -8.88 5.90 17.99
N VAL A 145 -7.98 6.30 18.88
CA VAL A 145 -8.28 6.46 20.31
C VAL A 145 -8.05 7.92 20.70
N ASP A 146 -8.87 8.49 21.58
CA ASP A 146 -8.65 9.85 22.07
C ASP A 146 -7.52 9.81 23.12
N ILE A 147 -6.32 10.17 22.68
CA ILE A 147 -5.10 10.02 23.49
C ILE A 147 -5.17 10.94 24.72
N ASP A 148 -5.62 12.17 24.52
CA ASP A 148 -5.75 13.17 25.59
C ASP A 148 -6.74 12.72 26.67
N ALA A 149 -7.92 12.25 26.25
CA ALA A 149 -8.94 11.77 27.17
C ALA A 149 -8.47 10.55 27.97
N ILE A 150 -7.82 9.58 27.32
CA ILE A 150 -7.33 8.36 27.98
C ILE A 150 -6.16 8.69 28.91
N SER A 151 -5.19 9.48 28.47
CA SER A 151 -4.05 9.87 29.30
C SER A 151 -4.51 10.61 30.56
N THR A 152 -5.40 11.59 30.40
CA THR A 152 -5.98 12.33 31.53
C THR A 152 -6.70 11.40 32.50
N LEU A 153 -7.49 10.45 32.00
CA LEU A 153 -8.19 9.47 32.82
C LEU A 153 -7.22 8.57 33.60
N VAL A 154 -6.22 8.02 32.93
CA VAL A 154 -5.23 7.11 33.52
C VAL A 154 -4.43 7.82 34.60
N HIS A 155 -3.94 9.02 34.32
CA HIS A 155 -3.16 9.80 35.29
C HIS A 155 -4.00 10.33 36.46
N SER A 156 -5.30 10.55 36.25
CA SER A 156 -6.23 10.90 37.34
C SER A 156 -6.46 9.73 38.30
N TYR A 157 -6.39 8.49 37.81
CA TYR A 157 -6.45 7.30 38.64
C TYR A 157 -5.12 7.07 39.39
N ASP A 158 -4.01 7.10 38.67
CA ASP A 158 -2.66 7.00 39.23
C ASP A 158 -1.63 7.57 38.24
N SER A 159 -1.04 8.72 38.58
CA SER A 159 -0.06 9.41 37.74
C SER A 159 1.26 8.64 37.56
N SER A 160 1.46 7.53 38.29
CA SER A 160 2.62 6.66 38.11
C SER A 160 2.45 5.65 36.98
N ILE A 161 1.21 5.42 36.51
CA ILE A 161 0.93 4.56 35.35
C ILE A 161 1.46 5.25 34.09
N VAL A 162 2.24 4.51 33.30
CA VAL A 162 2.85 5.01 32.08
C VAL A 162 1.91 4.76 30.90
N VAL A 163 1.53 5.82 30.21
CA VAL A 163 0.78 5.74 28.96
C VAL A 163 1.75 5.73 27.78
N VAL A 164 1.70 4.65 27.01
CA VAL A 164 2.55 4.45 25.82
C VAL A 164 1.66 4.48 24.58
N VAL A 165 2.04 5.27 23.59
CA VAL A 165 1.34 5.33 22.31
C VAL A 165 2.27 4.90 21.20
N ASP A 166 1.90 3.83 20.49
CA ASP A 166 2.50 3.47 19.21
C ASP A 166 1.97 4.43 18.13
N ASN A 167 2.86 5.29 17.65
CA ASN A 167 2.59 6.35 16.67
C ASN A 167 3.07 5.97 15.26
N THR A 168 3.36 4.69 15.01
CA THR A 168 3.96 4.20 13.76
C THR A 168 3.14 4.59 12.54
N PHE A 169 1.80 4.46 12.60
CA PHE A 169 0.91 4.71 11.47
C PHE A 169 0.72 6.20 11.17
N ALA A 170 0.68 7.04 12.20
CA ALA A 170 0.51 8.47 12.03
C ALA A 170 1.82 9.16 11.61
N SER A 171 2.97 8.67 12.08
CA SER A 171 4.26 9.37 12.01
C SER A 171 4.27 10.68 12.82
N PRO A 172 5.43 11.15 13.34
CA PRO A 172 5.53 12.39 14.12
C PRO A 172 4.97 13.64 13.43
N LEU A 173 4.84 13.63 12.09
CA LEU A 173 4.33 14.78 11.35
C LEU A 173 2.80 14.93 11.40
N ASN A 174 2.06 13.84 11.63
CA ASN A 174 0.59 13.86 11.56
C ASN A 174 -0.08 13.62 12.92
N GLN A 175 0.68 13.28 13.96
CA GLN A 175 0.22 13.15 15.35
C GLN A 175 1.42 13.25 16.31
N SER A 176 1.24 13.94 17.45
CA SER A 176 2.27 14.07 18.49
C SER A 176 1.75 13.59 19.84
N PRO A 177 1.82 12.28 20.16
CA PRO A 177 1.24 11.73 21.39
C PRO A 177 1.72 12.38 22.69
N LEU A 178 2.98 12.81 22.75
CA LEU A 178 3.52 13.47 23.95
C LEU A 178 2.82 14.81 24.25
N LEU A 179 2.35 15.52 23.23
CA LEU A 179 1.55 16.75 23.41
C LEU A 179 0.10 16.46 23.80
N LEU A 180 -0.35 15.22 23.63
CA LEU A 180 -1.67 14.71 23.97
C LEU A 180 -1.65 13.96 25.32
N GLY A 181 -0.61 14.16 26.14
CA GLY A 181 -0.52 13.57 27.48
C GLY A 181 0.04 12.16 27.55
N ALA A 182 0.53 11.55 26.45
CA ALA A 182 1.27 10.28 26.56
C ALA A 182 2.61 10.48 27.28
N ASP A 183 3.05 9.50 28.06
CA ASP A 183 4.37 9.52 28.70
C ASP A 183 5.49 9.10 27.74
N ILE A 184 5.18 8.14 26.85
CA ILE A 184 6.11 7.58 25.87
C ILE A 184 5.43 7.53 24.50
N CYS A 185 6.09 8.10 23.49
CA CYS A 185 5.75 7.92 22.09
C CYS A 185 6.71 6.88 21.48
N HIS A 186 6.15 5.73 21.11
CA HIS A 186 6.85 4.67 20.40
C HIS A 186 6.62 4.81 18.89
N ALA A 187 7.62 4.45 18.08
CA ALA A 187 7.42 4.28 16.65
C ALA A 187 8.37 3.22 16.08
N SER A 188 7.90 2.47 15.08
CA SER A 188 8.75 1.66 14.23
C SER A 188 9.43 2.52 13.16
N LEU A 189 10.75 2.66 13.26
CA LEU A 189 11.56 3.37 12.26
C LEU A 189 11.53 2.67 10.89
N THR A 190 11.25 1.37 10.88
CA THR A 190 11.08 0.54 9.67
C THR A 190 10.08 1.11 8.66
N LYS A 191 9.09 1.87 9.14
CA LYS A 191 7.93 2.32 8.36
C LYS A 191 8.18 3.72 7.79
N TYR A 192 7.23 4.64 7.97
CA TYR A 192 7.28 5.99 7.39
C TYR A 192 8.55 6.78 7.72
N ILE A 193 9.11 6.61 8.92
CA ILE A 193 10.28 7.37 9.36
C ILE A 193 11.49 7.08 8.46
N ASN A 194 11.85 5.81 8.24
CA ASN A 194 12.83 5.45 7.23
C ASN A 194 12.30 5.68 5.80
N GLY A 195 11.15 5.07 5.49
CA GLY A 195 10.40 5.32 4.26
C GLY A 195 10.93 4.67 2.98
N HIS A 196 11.98 3.84 3.07
CA HIS A 196 12.64 3.23 1.89
C HIS A 196 12.73 1.71 1.96
N THR A 197 12.02 1.09 2.91
CA THR A 197 11.87 -0.38 3.01
C THR A 197 13.21 -1.15 3.11
N ASP A 198 14.25 -0.50 3.63
CA ASP A 198 15.63 -1.01 3.68
C ASP A 198 16.26 -1.01 5.10
N VAL A 199 15.52 -0.58 6.13
CA VAL A 199 15.97 -0.57 7.53
C VAL A 199 14.92 -1.17 8.45
N ILE A 200 15.36 -1.93 9.46
CA ILE A 200 14.54 -2.31 10.60
C ILE A 200 14.99 -1.51 11.82
N GLY A 201 14.06 -0.86 12.52
CA GLY A 201 14.38 -0.07 13.70
C GLY A 201 13.15 0.35 14.50
N GLY A 202 13.37 0.83 15.72
CA GLY A 202 12.36 1.38 16.60
C GLY A 202 12.89 2.57 17.40
N CYS A 203 12.01 3.38 17.94
CA CYS A 203 12.39 4.45 18.86
C CYS A 203 11.38 4.62 20.00
N LEU A 204 11.86 5.19 21.11
CA LEU A 204 11.06 5.65 22.24
C LEU A 204 11.41 7.12 22.51
N SER A 205 10.43 8.00 22.35
CA SER A 205 10.54 9.42 22.66
C SER A 205 9.75 9.72 23.93
N MET A 206 10.28 10.54 24.83
CA MET A 206 9.64 10.86 26.10
C MET A 206 10.07 12.24 26.61
N SER A 207 9.26 12.85 27.47
CA SER A 207 9.58 14.14 28.10
C SER A 207 9.91 14.03 29.59
N ARG A 208 9.57 12.90 30.20
CA ARG A 208 9.82 12.60 31.60
C ARG A 208 11.27 12.14 31.81
N ARG A 209 12.02 12.90 32.62
CA ARG A 209 13.42 12.61 32.94
C ARG A 209 13.60 11.28 33.70
N ASP A 210 12.68 10.97 34.62
CA ASP A 210 12.73 9.72 35.39
C ASP A 210 12.55 8.48 34.52
N LEU A 211 11.71 8.56 33.47
CA LEU A 211 11.59 7.51 32.47
C LEU A 211 12.87 7.44 31.62
N TYR A 212 13.34 8.58 31.10
CA TYR A 212 14.53 8.62 30.25
C TYR A 212 15.75 7.99 30.92
N GLU A 213 16.02 8.33 32.19
CA GLU A 213 17.14 7.76 32.93
C GLU A 213 17.01 6.23 33.09
N LYS A 214 15.81 5.72 33.39
CA LYS A 214 15.55 4.26 33.45
C LYS A 214 15.82 3.59 32.11
N PHE A 215 15.31 4.14 31.02
CA PHE A 215 15.47 3.55 29.69
C PHE A 215 16.91 3.64 29.19
N LEU A 216 17.64 4.70 29.49
CA LEU A 216 19.07 4.84 29.18
C LEU A 216 19.91 3.79 29.92
N SER A 217 19.59 3.55 31.20
CA SER A 217 20.20 2.47 31.99
C SER A 217 19.87 1.10 31.39
N SER A 218 18.59 0.81 31.10
CA SER A 218 18.17 -0.44 30.48
C SER A 218 18.82 -0.69 29.12
N GLN A 219 18.91 0.33 28.27
CA GLN A 219 19.54 0.22 26.96
C GLN A 219 21.03 -0.11 27.09
N SER A 220 21.70 0.41 28.12
CA SER A 220 23.09 0.07 28.43
C SER A 220 23.25 -1.39 28.92
N LEU A 221 22.23 -1.97 29.55
CA LEU A 221 22.22 -3.36 30.00
C LEU A 221 21.86 -4.35 28.88
N PHE A 222 20.78 -4.08 28.15
CA PHE A 222 20.24 -4.99 27.13
C PHE A 222 20.90 -4.84 25.77
N GLN A 223 21.56 -3.70 25.50
CA GLN A 223 22.28 -3.42 24.26
C GLN A 223 21.43 -3.63 22.99
N MET A 224 20.11 -3.43 23.08
CA MET A 224 19.16 -3.57 21.95
C MET A 224 19.19 -2.38 20.99
N ASN A 225 20.37 -1.76 20.83
CA ASN A 225 20.59 -0.52 20.12
C ASN A 225 20.43 -0.68 18.61
N LEU A 226 20.04 0.40 17.93
CA LEU A 226 20.10 0.45 16.47
C LEU A 226 21.57 0.54 15.99
N SER A 227 21.88 -0.19 14.91
CA SER A 227 23.21 -0.16 14.27
C SER A 227 23.54 1.25 13.78
N PRO A 228 24.80 1.73 13.87
CA PRO A 228 25.17 3.05 13.34
C PRO A 228 24.91 3.21 11.84
N PHE A 229 25.05 2.13 11.06
CA PHE A 229 24.75 2.17 9.62
C PHE A 229 23.25 2.37 9.37
N ASP A 230 22.41 1.65 10.10
CA ASP A 230 20.95 1.81 10.04
C ASP A 230 20.54 3.20 10.53
N CYS A 231 21.19 3.73 11.57
CA CYS A 231 20.98 5.10 12.02
C CYS A 231 21.23 6.11 10.90
N TYR A 232 22.30 5.92 10.13
CA TYR A 232 22.60 6.76 8.96
C TYR A 232 21.52 6.65 7.87
N LEU A 233 21.07 5.44 7.54
CA LEU A 233 20.03 5.22 6.54
C LEU A 233 18.68 5.85 6.95
N VAL A 234 18.27 5.69 8.21
CA VAL A 234 17.07 6.35 8.74
C VAL A 234 17.22 7.86 8.67
N ARG A 235 18.38 8.39 9.05
CA ARG A 235 18.65 9.83 8.99
C ARG A 235 18.59 10.37 7.55
N ARG A 236 19.10 9.60 6.58
CA ARG A 236 18.92 9.88 5.15
C ARG A 236 17.43 9.88 4.76
N GLY A 237 16.67 8.88 5.19
CA GLY A 237 15.23 8.79 4.94
C GLY A 237 14.41 9.94 5.55
N LEU A 238 14.82 10.44 6.72
CA LEU A 238 14.18 11.56 7.41
C LEU A 238 14.21 12.85 6.58
N THR A 239 15.26 13.09 5.79
CA THR A 239 15.37 14.31 4.97
C THR A 239 14.22 14.50 3.99
N THR A 240 13.56 13.42 3.56
CA THR A 240 12.40 13.44 2.67
C THR A 240 11.08 13.15 3.37
N LEU A 241 11.07 12.94 4.70
CA LEU A 241 9.88 12.55 5.46
C LEU A 241 8.71 13.51 5.24
N ALA A 242 8.94 14.82 5.33
CA ALA A 242 7.88 15.81 5.15
C ALA A 242 7.24 15.79 3.76
N LEU A 243 8.04 15.61 2.71
CA LEU A 243 7.56 15.49 1.34
C LEU A 243 6.79 14.19 1.14
N ARG A 244 7.35 13.06 1.60
CA ARG A 244 6.73 11.74 1.51
C ARG A 244 5.40 11.70 2.25
N MET A 245 5.33 12.14 3.50
CA MET A 245 4.10 12.11 4.30
C MET A 245 2.97 12.94 3.68
N ARG A 246 3.27 14.12 3.12
CA ARG A 246 2.26 14.90 2.39
C ARG A 246 1.75 14.17 1.16
N GLN A 247 2.65 13.58 0.39
CA GLN A 247 2.28 12.86 -0.82
C GLN A 247 1.49 11.58 -0.50
N HIS A 248 1.89 10.81 0.52
CA HIS A 248 1.15 9.68 1.06
C HIS A 248 -0.27 10.07 1.46
N MET A 249 -0.41 11.11 2.28
CA MET A 249 -1.73 11.54 2.78
C MET A 249 -2.62 12.05 1.64
N LYS A 250 -2.05 12.82 0.70
CA LYS A 250 -2.77 13.27 -0.49
C LYS A 250 -3.24 12.10 -1.36
N ASN A 251 -2.36 11.15 -1.65
CA ASN A 251 -2.69 9.96 -2.44
C ASN A 251 -3.74 9.11 -1.74
N ALA A 252 -3.55 8.81 -0.45
CA ALA A 252 -4.48 8.01 0.34
C ALA A 252 -5.87 8.64 0.43
N TYR A 253 -5.97 9.96 0.59
CA TYR A 253 -7.26 10.65 0.59
C TYR A 253 -7.99 10.47 -0.74
N HIS A 254 -7.30 10.66 -1.88
CA HIS A 254 -7.91 10.47 -3.21
C HIS A 254 -8.26 9.01 -3.50
N VAL A 255 -7.40 8.06 -3.11
CA VAL A 255 -7.66 6.62 -3.24
C VAL A 255 -8.87 6.23 -2.39
N ALA A 256 -8.95 6.68 -1.13
CA ALA A 256 -10.07 6.40 -0.25
C ALA A 256 -11.40 6.96 -0.80
N GLN A 257 -11.39 8.17 -1.37
CA GLN A 257 -12.56 8.75 -2.02
C GLN A 257 -13.00 7.99 -3.28
N PHE A 258 -12.06 7.46 -4.05
CA PHE A 258 -12.35 6.60 -5.20
C PHE A 258 -12.99 5.29 -4.73
N LEU A 259 -12.39 4.64 -3.72
CA LEU A 259 -12.86 3.39 -3.16
C LEU A 259 -14.27 3.51 -2.55
N GLU A 260 -14.59 4.61 -1.86
CA GLU A 260 -15.94 4.85 -1.30
C GLU A 260 -17.06 4.84 -2.35
N ARG A 261 -16.73 5.07 -3.62
CA ARG A 261 -17.69 5.16 -4.73
C ARG A 261 -17.69 3.91 -5.60
N HIS A 262 -16.74 2.99 -5.40
CA HIS A 262 -16.53 1.87 -6.28
C HIS A 262 -17.49 0.70 -5.92
N PRO A 263 -18.20 0.08 -6.89
CA PRO A 263 -19.23 -0.93 -6.62
C PRO A 263 -18.71 -2.22 -5.97
N ALA A 264 -17.42 -2.52 -6.12
CA ALA A 264 -16.77 -3.66 -5.45
C ALA A 264 -16.43 -3.43 -3.97
N ILE A 265 -16.66 -2.23 -3.45
CA ILE A 265 -16.27 -1.84 -2.08
C ILE A 265 -17.53 -1.72 -1.22
N GLU A 266 -17.54 -2.42 -0.09
CA GLU A 266 -18.60 -2.33 0.92
C GLU A 266 -18.36 -1.16 1.86
N ARG A 267 -17.11 -1.00 2.33
CA ARG A 267 -16.75 0.01 3.33
C ARG A 267 -15.30 0.44 3.21
N VAL A 268 -15.03 1.72 3.46
CA VAL A 268 -13.69 2.29 3.54
C VAL A 268 -13.43 2.82 4.95
N PHE A 269 -12.21 2.59 5.44
CA PHE A 269 -11.67 3.12 6.68
C PHE A 269 -10.50 4.04 6.31
N TYR A 270 -10.72 5.35 6.42
CA TYR A 270 -9.66 6.34 6.35
C TYR A 270 -9.97 7.49 7.31
N PRO A 271 -9.15 7.76 8.35
CA PRO A 271 -9.50 8.72 9.40
C PRO A 271 -9.89 10.13 8.93
N ALA A 272 -9.30 10.58 7.81
CA ALA A 272 -9.58 11.91 7.26
C ALA A 272 -10.88 12.00 6.45
N LEU A 273 -11.57 10.88 6.16
CA LEU A 273 -12.88 10.91 5.53
C LEU A 273 -13.99 11.22 6.56
N PRO A 274 -15.00 12.04 6.21
CA PRO A 274 -16.15 12.30 7.08
C PRO A 274 -16.96 11.05 7.46
N SER A 275 -16.91 10.00 6.63
CA SER A 275 -17.57 8.72 6.87
C SER A 275 -16.90 7.88 7.95
N HIS A 276 -15.68 8.23 8.36
CA HIS A 276 -14.97 7.50 9.40
C HIS A 276 -15.68 7.69 10.76
N PRO A 277 -16.01 6.62 11.52
CA PRO A 277 -16.77 6.75 12.77
C PRO A 277 -16.12 7.68 13.80
N GLN A 278 -14.79 7.78 13.75
CA GLN A 278 -13.98 8.55 14.69
C GLN A 278 -13.37 9.81 14.03
N HIS A 279 -13.99 10.33 12.97
CA HIS A 279 -13.50 11.51 12.25
C HIS A 279 -13.39 12.77 13.15
N GLU A 280 -14.23 12.90 14.18
CA GLU A 280 -14.10 13.99 15.16
C GLU A 280 -12.84 13.90 16.02
N ILE A 281 -12.39 12.68 16.34
CA ILE A 281 -11.11 12.47 17.04
C ILE A 281 -9.96 12.86 16.11
N TYR A 282 -10.02 12.42 14.84
CA TYR A 282 -9.04 12.82 13.82
C TYR A 282 -8.90 14.35 13.71
N LYS A 283 -10.02 15.09 13.68
CA LYS A 283 -9.98 16.55 13.60
C LYS A 283 -9.28 17.22 14.79
N LYS A 284 -9.29 16.60 15.96
CA LYS A 284 -8.63 17.12 17.17
C LYS A 284 -7.15 16.80 17.22
N GLN A 285 -6.76 15.56 16.90
CA GLN A 285 -5.41 15.05 17.18
C GLN A 285 -4.59 14.63 15.95
N GLY A 286 -5.22 14.58 14.77
CA GLY A 286 -4.63 14.05 13.55
C GLY A 286 -4.68 12.52 13.49
N GLY A 287 -3.62 11.91 12.94
CA GLY A 287 -3.47 10.45 12.86
C GLY A 287 -3.61 9.85 11.45
N ALA A 288 -4.17 10.56 10.47
CA ALA A 288 -4.21 10.05 9.09
C ALA A 288 -2.81 10.03 8.44
N SER A 289 -2.56 9.08 7.56
CA SER A 289 -1.30 8.94 6.81
C SER A 289 -1.56 8.38 5.41
N GLY A 290 -0.62 7.60 4.86
CA GLY A 290 -0.84 6.83 3.63
C GLY A 290 -1.62 5.52 3.85
N MET A 291 -1.93 5.17 5.11
CA MET A 291 -2.67 3.95 5.41
C MET A 291 -4.16 4.12 5.11
N CYS A 292 -4.72 3.17 4.37
CA CYS A 292 -6.13 3.05 4.06
C CYS A 292 -6.54 1.58 4.18
N SER A 293 -7.69 1.30 4.78
CA SER A 293 -8.23 -0.06 4.84
C SER A 293 -9.64 -0.07 4.26
N TYR A 294 -10.04 -1.16 3.62
CA TYR A 294 -11.36 -1.27 3.01
C TYR A 294 -11.83 -2.71 2.93
N VAL A 295 -13.13 -2.90 2.89
CA VAL A 295 -13.78 -4.21 2.80
C VAL A 295 -14.36 -4.34 1.41
N LEU A 296 -13.95 -5.38 0.68
CA LEU A 296 -14.60 -5.75 -0.58
C LEU A 296 -16.00 -6.32 -0.29
N VAL A 297 -16.95 -6.13 -1.21
CA VAL A 297 -18.27 -6.76 -1.10
C VAL A 297 -18.15 -8.27 -0.91
N LYS A 298 -19.11 -8.87 -0.20
CA LYS A 298 -19.07 -10.27 0.23
C LYS A 298 -18.73 -11.27 -0.88
N ASP A 299 -19.27 -11.06 -2.08
CA ASP A 299 -19.11 -11.98 -3.22
C ASP A 299 -17.83 -11.72 -4.06
N ALA A 300 -17.01 -10.74 -3.68
CA ALA A 300 -15.77 -10.43 -4.39
C ALA A 300 -14.71 -11.53 -4.17
N ASP A 301 -14.04 -11.94 -5.25
CA ASP A 301 -12.87 -12.82 -5.18
C ASP A 301 -11.62 -12.01 -4.79
N VAL A 302 -11.28 -12.07 -3.50
CA VAL A 302 -10.11 -11.42 -2.92
C VAL A 302 -8.80 -11.90 -3.57
N LYS A 303 -8.68 -13.19 -3.93
CA LYS A 303 -7.45 -13.71 -4.52
C LYS A 303 -7.29 -13.19 -5.94
N GLN A 304 -8.36 -13.18 -6.71
CA GLN A 304 -8.37 -12.65 -8.07
C GLN A 304 -8.05 -11.15 -8.07
N PHE A 305 -8.61 -10.39 -7.12
CA PHE A 305 -8.24 -8.99 -6.90
C PHE A 305 -6.72 -8.83 -6.73
N LEU A 306 -6.13 -9.58 -5.78
CA LEU A 306 -4.71 -9.47 -5.46
C LEU A 306 -3.81 -9.89 -6.64
N MET A 307 -4.18 -10.92 -7.40
CA MET A 307 -3.42 -11.39 -8.57
C MET A 307 -3.54 -10.47 -9.79
N ALA A 308 -4.59 -9.64 -9.86
CA ALA A 308 -4.85 -8.74 -10.98
C ALA A 308 -4.09 -7.41 -10.93
N LEU A 309 -3.44 -7.10 -9.80
CA LEU A 309 -2.65 -5.88 -9.62
C LEU A 309 -1.35 -5.97 -10.43
N LYS A 310 -0.99 -4.85 -11.08
CA LYS A 310 0.23 -4.74 -11.91
C LYS A 310 1.20 -3.68 -11.36
N LEU A 311 0.70 -2.71 -10.58
CA LEU A 311 1.50 -1.66 -9.95
C LEU A 311 1.59 -1.87 -8.43
N CYS A 312 0.44 -2.00 -7.76
CA CYS A 312 0.39 -2.17 -6.32
C CYS A 312 0.99 -3.53 -5.95
N THR A 313 1.97 -3.54 -5.06
CA THR A 313 2.66 -4.77 -4.69
C THR A 313 1.92 -5.47 -3.54
N VAL A 314 1.65 -6.76 -3.72
CA VAL A 314 1.07 -7.60 -2.67
C VAL A 314 2.18 -8.03 -1.71
N ALA A 315 2.35 -7.28 -0.63
CA ALA A 315 3.40 -7.54 0.35
C ALA A 315 2.98 -7.10 1.76
N VAL A 316 3.57 -7.77 2.74
CA VAL A 316 3.52 -7.32 4.13
C VAL A 316 4.43 -6.11 4.31
N SER A 317 4.24 -5.36 5.39
CA SER A 317 4.85 -4.03 5.66
C SER A 317 4.04 -2.86 5.09
N LEU A 318 4.57 -1.64 5.26
CA LEU A 318 3.93 -0.36 4.97
C LEU A 318 4.92 0.80 5.11
N GLY A 319 4.52 1.96 4.61
CA GLY A 319 5.21 3.24 4.81
C GLY A 319 6.45 3.48 3.95
N GLY A 320 6.73 2.58 3.00
CA GLY A 320 7.70 2.79 1.92
C GLY A 320 7.17 3.74 0.84
N CYS A 321 8.00 4.05 -0.16
CA CYS A 321 7.60 4.90 -1.30
C CYS A 321 6.62 4.21 -2.23
N GLU A 322 6.69 2.88 -2.30
CA GLU A 322 5.85 2.00 -3.08
C GLU A 322 4.50 1.74 -2.40
N THR A 323 3.47 1.58 -3.24
CA THR A 323 2.14 1.19 -2.81
C THR A 323 2.12 -0.30 -2.51
N LEU A 324 1.85 -0.63 -1.24
CA LEU A 324 1.73 -2.00 -0.76
C LEU A 324 0.29 -2.28 -0.34
N LEU A 325 -0.19 -3.50 -0.56
CA LEU A 325 -1.43 -3.97 0.05
C LEU A 325 -1.36 -5.44 0.42
N GLU A 326 -2.17 -5.82 1.40
CA GLU A 326 -2.31 -7.19 1.85
C GLU A 326 -3.77 -7.49 2.20
N SER A 327 -4.13 -8.77 2.15
CA SER A 327 -5.29 -9.28 2.88
C SER A 327 -4.80 -9.74 4.26
N PRO A 328 -5.19 -9.06 5.36
CA PRO A 328 -4.86 -9.51 6.71
C PRO A 328 -5.30 -10.96 6.97
N ALA A 329 -6.40 -11.39 6.35
CA ALA A 329 -6.93 -12.74 6.52
C ALA A 329 -6.07 -13.82 5.87
N LEU A 330 -5.56 -13.55 4.66
CA LEU A 330 -4.75 -14.52 3.93
C LEU A 330 -3.27 -14.51 4.36
N MET A 331 -2.76 -13.39 4.89
CA MET A 331 -1.31 -13.18 5.02
C MET A 331 -0.83 -13.01 6.47
N THR A 332 -1.29 -11.97 7.20
CA THR A 332 -0.61 -11.50 8.43
C THR A 332 -1.33 -11.82 9.73
N HIS A 333 -2.66 -11.90 9.72
CA HIS A 333 -3.49 -12.06 10.91
C HIS A 333 -4.29 -13.36 10.92
N ARG A 334 -3.88 -14.36 10.12
CA ARG A 334 -4.54 -15.67 10.04
C ARG A 334 -4.79 -16.28 11.41
N SER A 335 -3.84 -16.17 12.35
CA SER A 335 -4.00 -16.70 13.72
C SER A 335 -4.94 -15.88 14.63
N THR A 336 -5.16 -14.59 14.34
CA THR A 336 -6.00 -13.71 15.18
C THR A 336 -7.48 -13.80 14.79
N LEU A 337 -7.77 -14.00 13.50
CA LEU A 337 -9.13 -14.21 12.97
C LEU A 337 -9.84 -15.43 13.56
N TYR A 338 -9.12 -16.54 13.73
CA TYR A 338 -9.68 -17.77 14.31
C TYR A 338 -9.67 -17.78 15.85
N ALA A 339 -9.00 -16.81 16.49
CA ALA A 339 -8.82 -16.79 17.95
C ALA A 339 -9.75 -15.81 18.68
N ASN A 340 -10.22 -14.76 18.00
CA ASN A 340 -11.12 -13.75 18.58
C ASN A 340 -12.43 -13.72 17.78
N GLU A 341 -13.43 -14.50 18.22
CA GLU A 341 -14.79 -14.57 17.63
C GLU A 341 -15.53 -13.21 17.63
N THR A 342 -15.02 -12.19 18.33
CA THR A 342 -15.68 -10.90 18.57
C THR A 342 -15.19 -9.75 17.71
N ASN A 343 -14.19 -9.95 16.84
CA ASN A 343 -13.62 -8.85 16.06
C ASN A 343 -14.42 -8.63 14.76
N GLU A 344 -15.63 -8.07 14.88
CA GLU A 344 -16.61 -7.81 13.79
C GLU A 344 -16.02 -7.09 12.56
N GLN A 345 -14.83 -6.48 12.68
CA GLN A 345 -14.19 -5.72 11.61
C GLN A 345 -13.09 -6.47 10.85
N MET A 346 -12.67 -7.66 11.31
CA MET A 346 -11.76 -8.51 10.56
C MET A 346 -12.55 -9.43 9.61
N SER A 347 -13.10 -8.84 8.55
CA SER A 347 -13.70 -9.59 7.44
C SER A 347 -12.61 -10.34 6.66
N GLU A 348 -12.92 -11.52 6.12
CA GLU A 348 -12.05 -12.21 5.15
C GLU A 348 -11.76 -11.33 3.92
N ASN A 349 -12.66 -10.38 3.65
CA ASN A 349 -12.63 -9.44 2.53
C ASN A 349 -11.95 -8.10 2.87
N LEU A 350 -11.38 -7.97 4.08
CA LEU A 350 -10.62 -6.80 4.47
C LEU A 350 -9.30 -6.74 3.69
N ILE A 351 -9.00 -5.57 3.13
CA ILE A 351 -7.72 -5.22 2.52
C ILE A 351 -7.12 -4.07 3.31
N ARG A 352 -5.85 -4.21 3.68
CA ARG A 352 -5.04 -3.11 4.22
C ARG A 352 -4.11 -2.62 3.11
N MET A 353 -4.12 -1.32 2.87
CA MET A 353 -3.30 -0.67 1.87
C MET A 353 -2.42 0.42 2.49
N SER A 354 -1.15 0.39 2.17
CA SER A 354 -0.19 1.47 2.39
C SER A 354 0.01 2.18 1.06
N VAL A 355 -0.72 3.27 0.85
CA VAL A 355 -0.66 4.06 -0.39
C VAL A 355 0.69 4.78 -0.46
N GLY A 356 1.43 4.52 -1.53
CA GLY A 356 2.76 5.07 -1.80
C GLY A 356 2.73 6.51 -2.32
N ILE A 357 3.85 6.93 -2.91
CA ILE A 357 4.04 8.27 -3.48
C ILE A 357 4.03 8.27 -5.02
N GLU A 358 3.59 7.18 -5.65
CA GLU A 358 3.40 7.12 -7.10
C GLU A 358 2.33 8.11 -7.58
N SER A 359 2.18 8.22 -8.90
CA SER A 359 1.07 8.91 -9.51
C SER A 359 -0.25 8.32 -9.02
N VAL A 360 -1.07 9.14 -8.35
CA VAL A 360 -2.37 8.72 -7.82
C VAL A 360 -3.29 8.15 -8.90
N ARG A 361 -3.17 8.64 -10.14
CA ARG A 361 -3.94 8.13 -11.28
C ARG A 361 -3.57 6.70 -11.61
N ASP A 362 -2.28 6.37 -11.55
CA ASP A 362 -1.80 5.03 -11.88
C ASP A 362 -2.19 4.04 -10.78
N ILE A 363 -2.13 4.46 -9.51
CA ILE A 363 -2.64 3.69 -8.38
C ILE A 363 -4.14 3.41 -8.56
N ILE A 364 -4.96 4.43 -8.83
CA ILE A 364 -6.40 4.29 -9.02
C ILE A 364 -6.71 3.39 -10.23
N ASN A 365 -6.04 3.58 -11.36
CA ASN A 365 -6.25 2.75 -12.56
C ASN A 365 -5.89 1.27 -12.32
N ASP A 366 -4.84 1.01 -11.54
CA ASP A 366 -4.44 -0.34 -11.16
C ASP A 366 -5.50 -1.00 -10.26
N LEU A 367 -5.98 -0.26 -9.26
CA LEU A 367 -7.05 -0.71 -8.35
C LEU A 367 -8.37 -0.94 -9.11
N ASP A 368 -8.81 0.01 -9.93
CA ASP A 368 -10.07 -0.06 -10.68
C ASP A 368 -10.13 -1.34 -11.53
N ARG A 369 -9.08 -1.57 -12.33
CA ARG A 369 -8.95 -2.80 -13.15
C ARG A 369 -9.00 -4.07 -12.29
N ALA A 370 -8.28 -4.09 -11.17
CA ALA A 370 -8.24 -5.27 -10.29
C ALA A 370 -9.56 -5.51 -9.56
N LEU A 371 -10.23 -4.44 -9.11
CA LEU A 371 -11.53 -4.51 -8.44
C LEU A 371 -12.64 -4.97 -9.39
N TYR A 372 -12.63 -4.55 -10.66
CA TYR A 372 -13.57 -5.10 -11.64
C TYR A 372 -13.44 -6.61 -11.82
N LYS A 373 -12.20 -7.14 -11.82
CA LYS A 373 -11.96 -8.58 -11.90
C LYS A 373 -12.38 -9.35 -10.65
N SER A 374 -12.55 -8.68 -9.50
CA SER A 374 -12.92 -9.36 -8.26
C SER A 374 -14.42 -9.59 -8.14
N ILE A 375 -15.25 -8.67 -8.63
CA ILE A 375 -16.72 -8.80 -8.61
C ILE A 375 -17.28 -9.45 -9.86
N ASN A 376 -16.56 -9.36 -10.97
CA ASN A 376 -16.85 -10.16 -12.14
C ASN A 376 -16.10 -11.47 -11.95
N GLN A 377 -16.73 -12.42 -11.23
CA GLN A 377 -16.40 -13.82 -11.44
C GLN A 377 -16.31 -14.01 -12.95
N GLU A 378 -15.27 -14.68 -13.42
CA GLU A 378 -15.28 -15.22 -14.77
C GLU A 378 -16.61 -15.95 -14.90
N GLN A 379 -17.59 -15.29 -15.52
CA GLN A 379 -18.48 -15.99 -16.39
C GLN A 379 -17.48 -16.63 -17.34
N THR A 380 -17.16 -17.89 -17.10
CA THR A 380 -16.93 -18.87 -18.15
C THR A 380 -18.19 -18.81 -19.01
N ASN A 381 -18.32 -17.70 -19.73
CA ASN A 381 -19.28 -17.50 -20.76
C ASN A 381 -18.92 -18.60 -21.73
N ASN A 382 -19.94 -19.36 -22.10
CA ASN A 382 -19.89 -20.47 -23.03
C ASN A 382 -19.49 -20.02 -24.46
N THR A 383 -18.68 -18.96 -24.59
CA THR A 383 -18.22 -18.31 -25.83
C THR A 383 -16.83 -18.78 -26.27
N GLY A 384 -16.12 -19.58 -25.46
CA GLY A 384 -14.79 -20.11 -25.80
C GLY A 384 -13.70 -19.05 -25.86
N MET A 385 -13.88 -17.93 -25.14
CA MET A 385 -12.92 -16.83 -25.06
C MET A 385 -12.11 -16.87 -23.76
N ASP A 386 -10.84 -16.49 -23.85
CA ASP A 386 -9.93 -16.38 -22.69
C ASP A 386 -9.65 -14.92 -22.29
N ASN A 387 -8.85 -14.73 -21.24
CA ASN A 387 -8.52 -13.39 -20.73
C ASN A 387 -7.77 -12.53 -21.76
N ASP A 388 -6.96 -13.15 -22.62
CA ASP A 388 -6.17 -12.43 -23.63
C ASP A 388 -7.08 -11.91 -24.75
N ASP A 389 -8.16 -12.63 -25.09
CA ASP A 389 -9.18 -12.16 -26.04
C ASP A 389 -9.84 -10.85 -25.58
N TRP A 390 -10.17 -10.76 -24.29
CA TRP A 390 -10.76 -9.55 -23.73
C TRP A 390 -9.74 -8.40 -23.66
N GLU A 391 -8.47 -8.70 -23.39
CA GLU A 391 -7.41 -7.70 -23.38
C GLU A 391 -7.23 -7.06 -24.77
N ILE A 392 -7.25 -7.85 -25.85
CA ILE A 392 -7.17 -7.28 -27.22
C ILE A 392 -8.44 -6.52 -27.63
N ILE A 393 -9.62 -6.90 -27.16
CA ILE A 393 -10.86 -6.13 -27.39
C ILE A 393 -10.79 -4.77 -26.69
N GLU A 394 -10.38 -4.73 -25.43
CA GLU A 394 -10.26 -3.47 -24.68
C GLU A 394 -9.19 -2.56 -25.26
N GLU A 395 -8.08 -3.13 -25.73
CA GLU A 395 -7.05 -2.36 -26.44
C GLU A 395 -7.58 -1.79 -27.76
N ALA A 396 -8.38 -2.55 -28.52
CA ALA A 396 -9.03 -2.05 -29.72
C ALA A 396 -9.99 -0.88 -29.43
N LYS A 397 -10.79 -0.97 -28.34
CA LYS A 397 -11.65 0.14 -27.87
C LYS A 397 -10.81 1.36 -27.50
N ARG A 398 -9.70 1.17 -26.78
CA ARG A 398 -8.80 2.24 -26.35
C ARG A 398 -8.23 3.01 -27.54
N ILE A 399 -7.75 2.28 -28.56
CA ILE A 399 -7.18 2.86 -29.77
C ILE A 399 -8.24 3.58 -30.58
N SER A 400 -9.40 2.95 -30.77
CA SER A 400 -10.56 3.57 -31.41
C SER A 400 -10.88 4.90 -30.74
N ARG A 401 -11.10 4.95 -29.41
CA ARG A 401 -11.38 6.21 -28.69
C ARG A 401 -10.33 7.30 -28.90
N ARG A 402 -9.05 6.92 -28.94
CA ARG A 402 -7.92 7.87 -29.01
C ARG A 402 -7.77 8.49 -30.39
N LEU A 403 -7.96 7.69 -31.43
CA LEU A 403 -7.64 8.06 -32.81
C LEU A 403 -8.89 8.17 -33.70
N HIS A 404 -10.09 8.04 -33.14
CA HIS A 404 -11.33 8.10 -33.89
C HIS A 404 -11.46 9.41 -34.68
N GLN A 405 -11.60 9.30 -36.00
CA GLN A 405 -11.93 10.41 -36.87
C GLN A 405 -13.08 10.00 -37.79
N PRO A 406 -14.24 10.69 -37.73
CA PRO A 406 -15.40 10.41 -38.57
C PRO A 406 -15.01 10.22 -40.05
N ARG A 407 -15.47 9.13 -40.66
CA ARG A 407 -15.21 8.74 -42.07
C ARG A 407 -13.76 8.44 -42.45
N LEU A 408 -12.79 8.72 -41.60
CA LEU A 408 -11.37 8.56 -41.92
C LEU A 408 -10.73 7.41 -41.13
N GLN A 409 -11.10 7.25 -39.86
CA GLN A 409 -10.45 6.35 -38.91
C GLN A 409 -11.50 5.79 -37.93
N GLU A 410 -12.37 4.90 -38.42
CA GLU A 410 -13.48 4.35 -37.64
C GLU A 410 -13.23 2.93 -37.11
N VAL A 411 -12.31 2.18 -37.75
CA VAL A 411 -12.03 0.78 -37.41
C VAL A 411 -10.64 0.65 -36.83
N ALA A 412 -10.53 0.10 -35.62
CA ALA A 412 -9.27 -0.31 -35.01
C ALA A 412 -9.16 -1.83 -35.04
N SER A 413 -7.94 -2.36 -35.17
CA SER A 413 -7.67 -3.78 -35.08
C SER A 413 -6.49 -4.04 -34.16
N VAL A 414 -6.55 -5.16 -33.44
CA VAL A 414 -5.49 -5.62 -32.54
C VAL A 414 -5.24 -7.10 -32.79
N ILE A 415 -3.95 -7.44 -32.86
CA ILE A 415 -3.43 -8.79 -33.02
C ILE A 415 -2.76 -9.20 -31.71
N LEU A 416 -2.99 -10.44 -31.30
CA LEU A 416 -2.20 -11.17 -30.32
C LEU A 416 -1.36 -12.21 -31.03
N THR A 417 -0.05 -12.23 -30.78
CA THR A 417 0.86 -13.27 -31.30
C THR A 417 0.88 -14.51 -30.41
N LYS A 418 1.38 -15.63 -30.91
CA LYS A 418 1.60 -16.87 -30.12
C LYS A 418 2.57 -16.64 -28.96
N SER A 419 3.46 -15.66 -29.11
CA SER A 419 4.42 -15.21 -28.10
C SER A 419 3.83 -14.23 -27.07
N GLY A 420 2.55 -13.87 -27.16
CA GLY A 420 1.86 -12.99 -26.23
C GLY A 420 2.10 -11.49 -26.45
N GLN A 421 2.65 -11.10 -27.60
CA GLN A 421 2.82 -9.69 -27.99
C GLN A 421 1.55 -9.15 -28.66
N MET A 422 1.25 -7.87 -28.42
CA MET A 422 0.11 -7.18 -29.01
C MET A 422 0.53 -6.15 -30.04
N TYR A 423 -0.08 -6.20 -31.22
CA TYR A 423 0.14 -5.23 -32.29
C TYR A 423 -1.18 -4.62 -32.72
N SER A 424 -1.18 -3.31 -32.93
CA SER A 424 -2.40 -2.59 -33.26
C SER A 424 -2.29 -1.84 -34.57
N GLY A 425 -3.45 -1.65 -35.19
CA GLY A 425 -3.60 -0.93 -36.44
C GLY A 425 -4.90 -0.16 -36.47
N ILE A 426 -4.92 0.92 -37.24
CA ILE A 426 -6.14 1.68 -37.50
C ILE A 426 -6.40 1.71 -39.00
N HIS A 427 -7.68 1.69 -39.34
CA HIS A 427 -8.14 1.92 -40.69
C HIS A 427 -7.83 3.35 -41.12
N PHE A 428 -7.38 3.50 -42.35
CA PHE A 428 -7.16 4.78 -42.99
C PHE A 428 -7.99 4.85 -44.27
N GLU A 429 -9.00 5.71 -44.28
CA GLU A 429 -9.81 6.02 -45.46
C GLU A 429 -9.26 7.25 -46.19
N SER A 430 -9.45 7.30 -47.51
CA SER A 430 -9.16 8.49 -48.30
C SER A 430 -10.35 8.82 -49.20
N SER A 431 -10.56 10.10 -49.50
CA SER A 431 -11.62 10.52 -50.42
C SER A 431 -11.43 10.04 -51.86
N GLN A 432 -10.29 9.43 -52.19
CA GLN A 432 -10.01 8.83 -53.50
C GLN A 432 -10.34 7.32 -53.54
N SER A 433 -10.71 6.70 -52.40
CA SER A 433 -11.07 5.28 -52.20
C SER A 433 -10.04 4.22 -52.66
N PHE A 434 -9.04 4.58 -53.46
CA PHE A 434 -7.99 3.68 -53.94
C PHE A 434 -6.86 3.46 -52.92
N ALA A 435 -6.70 4.37 -51.95
CA ALA A 435 -5.64 4.31 -50.94
C ALA A 435 -6.12 3.81 -49.56
N THR A 436 -7.31 3.20 -49.50
CA THR A 436 -7.91 2.74 -48.25
C THR A 436 -7.16 1.54 -47.67
N VAL A 437 -6.73 1.64 -46.41
CA VAL A 437 -6.01 0.58 -45.69
C VAL A 437 -6.86 0.10 -44.53
N CYS A 438 -7.19 -1.19 -44.50
CA CYS A 438 -7.95 -1.81 -43.41
C CYS A 438 -7.14 -1.83 -42.10
N GLY A 439 -7.83 -1.77 -40.97
CA GLY A 439 -7.18 -1.77 -39.66
C GLY A 439 -6.36 -3.04 -39.42
N GLU A 440 -6.84 -4.18 -39.90
CA GLU A 440 -6.18 -5.48 -39.85
C GLU A 440 -4.86 -5.47 -40.64
N VAL A 441 -4.86 -4.85 -41.83
CA VAL A 441 -3.65 -4.71 -42.67
C VAL A 441 -2.61 -3.84 -41.95
N SER A 442 -3.05 -2.74 -41.32
CA SER A 442 -2.17 -1.87 -40.51
C SER A 442 -1.58 -2.62 -39.31
N ALA A 443 -2.38 -3.44 -38.62
CA ALA A 443 -1.93 -4.21 -37.46
C ALA A 443 -0.90 -5.29 -37.87
N ILE A 444 -1.18 -6.02 -38.96
CA ILE A 444 -0.25 -7.00 -39.54
C ILE A 444 1.06 -6.32 -39.96
N SER A 445 0.98 -5.16 -40.61
CA SER A 445 2.16 -4.42 -41.05
C SER A 445 3.04 -4.01 -39.87
N THR A 446 2.42 -3.60 -38.76
CA THR A 446 3.12 -3.23 -37.52
C THR A 446 3.81 -4.44 -36.90
N MET A 447 3.12 -5.57 -36.78
CA MET A 447 3.69 -6.83 -36.29
C MET A 447 4.90 -7.27 -37.13
N VAL A 448 4.77 -7.22 -38.46
CA VAL A 448 5.84 -7.63 -39.39
C VAL A 448 7.03 -6.69 -39.30
N ASN A 449 6.81 -5.39 -39.19
CA ASN A 449 7.88 -4.41 -39.05
C ASN A 449 8.67 -4.59 -37.75
N ASP A 450 8.03 -5.12 -36.71
CA ASP A 450 8.66 -5.49 -35.43
C ASP A 450 9.34 -6.88 -35.47
N GLY A 451 9.29 -7.58 -36.61
CA GLY A 451 9.97 -8.86 -36.81
C GLY A 451 9.13 -10.10 -36.48
N HIS A 452 7.85 -9.93 -36.15
CA HIS A 452 6.94 -11.02 -35.79
C HIS A 452 6.08 -11.49 -36.97
N ARG A 453 5.77 -12.80 -36.99
CA ARG A 453 4.91 -13.43 -38.03
C ARG A 453 3.92 -14.44 -37.45
N ASP A 454 3.90 -14.60 -36.14
CA ASP A 454 3.17 -15.62 -35.40
C ASP A 454 1.79 -15.13 -34.94
N LEU A 455 0.99 -14.58 -35.87
CA LEU A 455 -0.39 -14.12 -35.60
C LEU A 455 -1.23 -15.26 -35.02
N ALA A 456 -1.73 -15.13 -33.79
CA ALA A 456 -2.58 -16.13 -33.15
C ALA A 456 -4.05 -15.75 -33.18
N VAL A 457 -4.37 -14.54 -32.70
CA VAL A 457 -5.73 -14.02 -32.60
C VAL A 457 -5.78 -12.60 -33.14
N ILE A 458 -6.87 -12.23 -33.82
CA ILE A 458 -7.12 -10.87 -34.30
C ILE A 458 -8.57 -10.45 -34.05
N VAL A 459 -8.77 -9.18 -33.70
CA VAL A 459 -10.09 -8.54 -33.61
C VAL A 459 -10.09 -7.24 -34.42
N ALA A 460 -11.21 -6.93 -35.08
CA ALA A 460 -11.47 -5.64 -35.71
C ALA A 460 -12.73 -5.05 -35.07
N LEU A 461 -12.69 -3.75 -34.76
CA LEU A 461 -13.72 -3.09 -33.99
C LEU A 461 -13.97 -1.68 -34.53
N ARG A 462 -15.23 -1.35 -34.78
CA ARG A 462 -15.68 -0.04 -35.25
C ARG A 462 -16.16 0.82 -34.09
N GLY A 463 -15.67 2.05 -33.99
CA GLY A 463 -16.22 3.10 -33.13
C GLY A 463 -17.21 3.99 -33.89
N PHE A 464 -18.18 4.56 -33.18
CA PHE A 464 -19.20 5.44 -33.78
C PHE A 464 -19.10 6.89 -33.31
N ASP A 465 -19.52 7.82 -34.17
CA ASP A 465 -19.42 9.27 -33.94
C ASP A 465 -20.39 9.81 -32.89
N ASP A 466 -21.59 9.24 -32.83
CA ASP A 466 -22.71 9.69 -31.99
C ASP A 466 -22.54 9.31 -30.52
N ASP A 467 -21.75 8.26 -30.23
CA ASP A 467 -21.36 7.87 -28.89
C ASP A 467 -19.96 7.25 -28.90
N LYS A 468 -19.00 7.93 -28.25
CA LYS A 468 -17.60 7.49 -28.10
C LYS A 468 -17.45 6.17 -27.31
N ASN A 469 -18.52 5.68 -26.70
CA ASN A 469 -18.55 4.39 -26.02
C ASN A 469 -19.33 3.31 -26.78
N ARG A 470 -19.91 3.62 -27.95
CA ARG A 470 -20.54 2.62 -28.80
C ARG A 470 -19.50 1.99 -29.72
N PHE A 471 -19.42 0.66 -29.65
CA PHE A 471 -18.50 -0.14 -30.44
C PHE A 471 -19.21 -1.34 -31.06
N GLU A 472 -18.74 -1.77 -32.23
CA GLU A 472 -19.19 -2.99 -32.89
C GLU A 472 -17.99 -3.82 -33.32
N ILE A 473 -18.00 -5.12 -33.02
CA ILE A 473 -17.00 -6.06 -33.54
C ILE A 473 -17.32 -6.29 -35.02
N MET A 474 -16.34 -6.03 -35.87
CA MET A 474 -16.46 -6.15 -37.30
C MET A 474 -15.93 -7.50 -37.76
N ASN A 475 -16.66 -8.15 -38.66
CA ASN A 475 -16.10 -9.27 -39.40
C ASN A 475 -15.09 -8.73 -40.43
N PRO A 476 -13.86 -9.27 -40.52
CA PRO A 476 -12.91 -8.84 -41.52
C PRO A 476 -13.49 -8.95 -42.94
N CYS A 477 -13.12 -8.02 -43.82
CA CYS A 477 -13.55 -8.07 -45.22
C CYS A 477 -12.86 -9.23 -45.97
N GLY A 478 -13.33 -9.58 -47.17
CA GLY A 478 -12.78 -10.72 -47.94
C GLY A 478 -11.26 -10.65 -48.14
N ARG A 479 -10.74 -9.47 -48.50
CA ARG A 479 -9.30 -9.23 -48.66
C ARG A 479 -8.52 -9.40 -47.35
N CYS A 480 -9.07 -8.93 -46.23
CA CYS A 480 -8.43 -9.10 -44.93
C CYS A 480 -8.44 -10.56 -44.50
N ARG A 481 -9.50 -11.31 -44.80
CA ARG A 481 -9.56 -12.74 -44.47
C ARG A 481 -8.50 -13.54 -45.21
N GLU A 482 -8.36 -13.30 -46.51
CA GLU A 482 -7.30 -13.91 -47.33
C GLU A 482 -5.92 -13.57 -46.77
N LEU A 483 -5.66 -12.29 -46.48
CA LEU A 483 -4.38 -11.86 -45.91
C LEU A 483 -4.09 -12.50 -44.55
N ILE A 484 -5.06 -12.54 -43.64
CA ILE A 484 -4.90 -13.19 -42.32
C ILE A 484 -4.58 -14.68 -42.53
N GLY A 485 -5.29 -15.35 -43.43
CA GLY A 485 -5.06 -16.75 -43.77
C GLY A 485 -3.68 -17.02 -44.40
N ASP A 486 -3.18 -16.12 -45.24
CA ASP A 486 -1.84 -16.20 -45.84
C ASP A 486 -0.73 -16.10 -44.78
N PHE A 487 -0.94 -15.30 -43.72
CA PHE A 487 0.00 -15.20 -42.60
C PHE A 487 -0.09 -16.38 -41.64
N ASN A 488 -1.30 -16.81 -41.29
CA ASN A 488 -1.50 -18.02 -40.49
C ASN A 488 -2.89 -18.64 -40.79
N PRO A 489 -2.95 -19.83 -41.43
CA PRO A 489 -4.21 -20.51 -41.73
C PRO A 489 -4.97 -21.00 -40.49
N ASP A 490 -4.29 -21.11 -39.35
CA ASP A 490 -4.88 -21.51 -38.06
C ASP A 490 -5.25 -20.32 -37.16
N ALA A 491 -5.09 -19.08 -37.66
CA ALA A 491 -5.44 -17.88 -36.92
C ALA A 491 -6.91 -17.89 -36.48
N GLN A 492 -7.16 -17.38 -35.28
CA GLN A 492 -8.51 -17.17 -34.75
C GLN A 492 -8.90 -15.70 -34.95
N VAL A 493 -10.14 -15.48 -35.36
CA VAL A 493 -10.74 -14.16 -35.48
C VAL A 493 -11.83 -14.04 -34.44
N ILE A 494 -11.78 -12.97 -33.64
CA ILE A 494 -12.88 -12.64 -32.73
C ILE A 494 -14.00 -11.99 -33.56
N VAL A 495 -15.16 -12.61 -33.52
CA VAL A 495 -16.38 -12.20 -34.22
C VAL A 495 -17.56 -12.17 -33.25
N GLY A 496 -18.75 -11.78 -33.70
CA GLY A 496 -19.96 -11.70 -32.88
C GLY A 496 -20.31 -10.27 -32.49
N THR A 497 -21.05 -10.09 -31.40
CA THR A 497 -21.37 -8.74 -30.87
C THR A 497 -20.42 -8.40 -29.73
N ILE A 498 -20.35 -7.12 -29.36
CA ILE A 498 -19.47 -6.70 -28.26
C ILE A 498 -19.89 -7.31 -26.91
N GLU A 499 -21.17 -7.65 -26.75
CA GLU A 499 -21.71 -8.31 -25.56
C GLU A 499 -21.54 -9.82 -25.59
N LYS A 500 -21.43 -10.43 -26.77
CA LYS A 500 -21.28 -11.88 -26.97
C LYS A 500 -20.26 -12.19 -28.07
N PRO A 501 -18.97 -11.84 -27.88
CA PRO A 501 -17.93 -12.22 -28.82
C PRO A 501 -17.65 -13.71 -28.74
N TYR A 502 -17.07 -14.28 -29.78
CA TYR A 502 -16.57 -15.65 -29.82
C TYR A 502 -15.46 -15.81 -30.87
N ARG A 503 -14.62 -16.83 -30.73
CA ARG A 503 -13.55 -17.15 -31.69
C ARG A 503 -14.10 -17.94 -32.88
N MET A 504 -13.60 -17.63 -34.07
CA MET A 504 -13.81 -18.43 -35.27
C MET A 504 -12.51 -18.57 -36.04
N ALA A 505 -12.19 -19.78 -36.51
CA ALA A 505 -10.98 -19.99 -37.27
C ALA A 505 -11.07 -19.25 -38.62
N ILE A 506 -9.97 -18.67 -39.08
CA ILE A 506 -9.96 -17.87 -40.31
C ILE A 506 -10.41 -18.68 -41.53
N LYS A 507 -10.06 -19.97 -41.59
CA LYS A 507 -10.51 -20.91 -42.62
C LYS A 507 -12.04 -21.03 -42.73
N ASP A 508 -12.76 -20.86 -41.63
CA ASP A 508 -14.22 -20.94 -41.58
C ASP A 508 -14.88 -19.63 -42.03
N LEU A 509 -14.11 -18.54 -42.09
CA LEU A 509 -14.52 -17.24 -42.62
C LEU A 509 -14.29 -17.11 -44.14
N MET A 510 -13.54 -18.02 -44.76
CA MET A 510 -13.19 -17.95 -46.18
C MET A 510 -14.36 -18.38 -47.08
N PRO A 511 -14.65 -17.65 -48.18
CA PRO A 511 -15.75 -17.97 -49.09
C PRO A 511 -15.58 -19.30 -49.83
N LEU A 512 -14.37 -19.84 -49.89
CA LEU A 512 -14.05 -21.17 -50.41
C LEU A 512 -13.49 -22.02 -49.26
N LYS A 513 -14.21 -23.06 -48.84
CA LYS A 513 -13.61 -24.15 -48.05
C LYS A 513 -12.49 -24.72 -48.92
N SER A 514 -11.24 -24.38 -48.61
CA SER A 514 -10.08 -24.87 -49.36
C SER A 514 -10.18 -26.39 -49.46
N CYS A 515 -10.27 -26.88 -50.69
CA CYS A 515 -10.01 -28.27 -51.02
C CYS A 515 -8.74 -28.71 -50.29
N SER A 516 -8.85 -29.76 -49.51
CA SER A 516 -7.73 -30.58 -49.09
C SER A 516 -6.81 -30.87 -50.28
N THR A 517 -5.49 -30.88 -50.01
CA THR A 517 -4.38 -31.34 -50.87
C THR A 517 -3.88 -30.39 -51.98
N ILE A 518 -2.80 -29.68 -51.67
CA ILE A 518 -1.61 -29.70 -52.53
C ILE A 518 -0.45 -30.17 -51.64
N ASN A 519 -0.10 -31.44 -51.79
CA ASN A 519 1.16 -31.97 -51.28
C ASN A 519 2.30 -31.25 -52.03
N ALA A 520 3.16 -30.55 -51.30
CA ALA A 520 4.49 -30.21 -51.79
C ALA A 520 5.45 -31.29 -51.25
N ALA A 521 5.60 -32.35 -52.05
CA ALA A 521 6.81 -33.15 -52.09
C ALA A 521 7.32 -33.04 -53.53
N ASP A 522 8.33 -32.18 -53.71
CA ASP A 522 9.51 -32.35 -54.58
C ASP A 522 10.41 -31.11 -54.47
#